data_AF-A0A2Y0QMW8-F1
#
_entry.id   AF-A0A2Y0QMW8-F1
#
_cell.length_a   1.000
_cell.length_b   1.000
_cell.length_c   1.000
_cell.angle_alpha   90.00
_cell.angle_beta   90.00
_cell.angle_gamma   90.00
#
_symmetry.space_group_name_H-M   'P 1'
#
loop_
_entity.id
_entity.type
_entity.pdbx_description
1 polymer ?
#
loop_
_entity_poly.entity_id
_entity_poly.type
_entity_poly.pdbx_seq_one_letter_code
_entity_poly.pdbx_strand_id
1 'polypeptide(L)' 'MRFVVFISESQQTLQEEYRVRARIIRERTALRNEIRGLLSEFGLLLPVGIRHVRKIQQGILSRGSGMTLHPFVVRTVRVK' A
#
# COMPACT_ATOMS: atom_id res chain seq x y z
N MET A 1 40.39 -1.86 -16.16
CA MET A 1 39.18 -1.08 -16.49
C MET A 1 37.96 -1.99 -16.45
N ARG A 2 36.82 -1.56 -15.89
CA ARG A 2 35.60 -2.39 -15.77
C ARG A 2 34.78 -2.22 -17.04
N PHE A 3 34.67 -3.28 -17.85
CA PHE A 3 33.83 -3.30 -19.04
C PHE A 3 32.38 -2.95 -18.65
N VAL A 4 31.85 -1.90 -19.26
CA VAL A 4 30.42 -1.56 -19.20
C VAL A 4 29.80 -2.11 -20.47
N VAL A 5 28.83 -3.01 -20.31
CA VAL A 5 28.09 -3.58 -21.45
C VAL A 5 27.38 -2.45 -22.19
N PHE A 6 27.49 -2.42 -23.52
CA PHE A 6 26.72 -1.50 -24.35
C PHE A 6 25.25 -1.93 -24.30
N ILE A 7 24.46 -1.24 -23.48
CA ILE A 7 23.03 -1.47 -23.34
C ILE A 7 22.34 -0.68 -24.45
N SER A 8 21.52 -1.33 -25.28
CA SER A 8 20.75 -0.62 -26.30
C SER A 8 19.71 0.29 -25.66
N GLU A 9 19.30 1.36 -26.34
CA GLU A 9 18.25 2.26 -25.86
C GLU A 9 16.97 1.49 -25.47
N SER A 10 16.59 0.49 -26.26
CA SER A 10 15.46 -0.40 -25.96
C SER A 10 15.65 -1.21 -24.67
N GLN A 11 16.85 -1.73 -24.40
CA GLN A 11 17.16 -2.45 -23.18
C GLN A 11 17.17 -1.52 -21.96
N GLN A 12 17.69 -0.31 -22.12
CA GLN A 12 17.70 0.70 -21.07
C GLN A 12 16.28 1.14 -20.70
N THR A 13 15.43 1.43 -21.69
CA THR A 13 14.02 1.78 -21.46
C THR A 13 13.27 0.67 -20.72
N LEU A 14 13.43 -0.60 -21.15
CA LEU A 14 12.84 -1.73 -20.45
C LEU A 14 13.30 -1.82 -18.99
N GLN A 15 14.61 -1.65 -18.74
CA GLN A 15 15.16 -1.69 -17.39
C GLN A 15 14.58 -0.56 -16.52
N GLU A 16 14.47 0.65 -17.05
CA GLU A 16 13.89 1.78 -16.33
C GLU A 16 12.40 1.57 -16.03
N GLU A 17 11.62 1.02 -16.97
CA GLU A 17 10.23 0.64 -16.71
C GLU A 17 10.10 -0.35 -15.53
N TYR A 18 10.94 -1.39 -15.51
CA TYR A 18 10.96 -2.35 -14.39
C TYR A 18 11.33 -1.68 -13.07
N ARG A 19 12.31 -0.76 -13.08
CA ARG A 19 12.72 -0.01 -11.88
C ARG A 19 11.60 0.87 -11.36
N VAL A 20 10.91 1.60 -12.24
CA VAL A 20 9.76 2.45 -11.89
C VAL A 20 8.63 1.61 -11.31
N ARG A 21 8.26 0.51 -11.97
CA ARG A 21 7.23 -0.42 -11.45
C ARG A 21 7.60 -0.96 -10.08
N ALA A 22 8.84 -1.41 -9.89
CA ALA A 22 9.31 -1.93 -8.61
C ALA A 22 9.26 -0.86 -7.50
N ARG A 23 9.65 0.38 -7.81
CA ARG A 23 9.58 1.51 -6.88
C ARG A 23 8.13 1.79 -6.45
N ILE A 24 7.21 1.90 -7.42
CA ILE A 24 5.79 2.12 -7.15
C ILE A 24 5.21 1.00 -6.27
N ILE A 25 5.56 -0.27 -6.53
CA ILE A 25 5.09 -1.40 -5.72
C ILE A 25 5.60 -1.27 -4.27
N ARG A 26 6.87 -0.92 -4.08
CA ARG A 26 7.47 -0.73 -2.74
C ARG A 26 6.80 0.40 -1.99
N GLU A 27 6.67 1.57 -2.62
CA GLU A 27 6.04 2.76 -2.02
C GLU A 27 4.58 2.48 -1.64
N ARG A 28 3.81 1.83 -2.52
CA ARG A 28 2.42 1.44 -2.21
C ARG A 28 2.34 0.44 -1.07
N THR A 29 3.34 -0.42 -0.90
CA THR A 29 3.39 -1.38 0.21
C THR A 29 3.78 -0.71 1.52
N ALA A 30 4.76 0.19 1.48
CA ALA A 30 5.18 0.99 2.62
C ALA A 30 4.03 1.86 3.16
N LEU A 31 3.37 2.62 2.28
CA LEU A 31 2.24 3.47 2.67
C LEU A 31 1.08 2.67 3.29
N ARG A 32 0.82 1.45 2.81
CA ARG A 32 -0.19 0.57 3.43
C ARG A 32 0.19 0.12 4.83
N ASN A 33 1.45 -0.20 5.04
CA ASN A 33 1.94 -0.60 6.35
C ASN A 33 1.91 0.57 7.32
N GLU A 34 2.22 1.78 6.86
CA GLU A 34 2.10 3.02 7.63
C GLU A 34 0.65 3.29 8.04
N ILE A 35 -0.30 3.28 7.09
CA ILE A 35 -1.74 3.41 7.39
C ILE A 35 -2.19 2.36 8.41
N ARG A 36 -1.71 1.12 8.28
CA ARG A 36 -2.03 0.05 9.23
C ARG A 36 -1.44 0.31 10.62
N GLY A 37 -0.21 0.83 10.70
CA GLY A 37 0.42 1.24 11.95
C GLY A 37 -0.36 2.35 12.64
N LEU A 38 -0.63 3.43 11.90
CA LEU A 38 -1.41 4.58 12.39
C LEU A 38 -2.77 4.16 12.92
N LEU A 39 -3.52 3.32 12.18
CA LEU A 39 -4.82 2.84 12.65
C LEU A 39 -4.69 1.95 13.88
N SER A 40 -3.63 1.15 13.99
CA SER A 40 -3.37 0.32 15.17
C SER A 40 -3.19 1.14 16.46
N GLU A 41 -2.63 2.35 16.38
CA GLU A 41 -2.48 3.24 17.54
C GLU A 41 -3.83 3.68 18.11
N PHE A 42 -4.87 3.76 17.28
CA PHE A 42 -6.25 4.04 17.69
C PHE A 42 -7.04 2.77 18.06
N GLY A 43 -6.38 1.62 18.19
CA GLY A 43 -7.02 0.32 18.49
C GLY A 43 -7.68 -0.35 17.28
N LEU A 44 -7.40 0.12 16.07
CA LEU A 44 -8.06 -0.32 14.83
C LEU A 44 -7.14 -1.26 14.05
N LEU A 45 -7.21 -2.54 14.39
CA LEU A 45 -6.35 -3.57 13.78
C LEU A 45 -6.83 -3.91 12.37
N LEU A 46 -6.04 -3.54 11.36
CA LEU A 46 -6.26 -3.95 9.97
C LEU A 46 -5.53 -5.26 9.66
N PRO A 47 -6.20 -6.28 9.08
CA PRO A 47 -5.54 -7.48 8.62
C PRO A 47 -4.64 -7.19 7.42
N VAL A 48 -3.57 -7.98 7.30
CA VAL A 48 -2.59 -7.85 6.21
C VAL A 48 -3.27 -8.02 4.84
N GLY A 49 -2.85 -7.23 3.86
CA GLY A 49 -3.24 -7.38 2.46
C GLY A 49 -4.00 -6.20 1.84
N ILE A 50 -3.88 -6.07 0.52
CA ILE A 50 -4.39 -4.94 -0.28
C ILE A 50 -5.91 -4.77 -0.20
N ARG A 51 -6.67 -5.88 -0.12
CA ARG A 51 -8.13 -5.86 -0.19
C ARG A 51 -8.73 -5.12 1.00
N HIS A 52 -8.10 -5.21 2.17
CA HIS A 52 -8.60 -4.59 3.40
C HIS A 52 -8.41 -3.07 3.38
N VAL A 53 -7.24 -2.59 2.95
CA VAL A 53 -6.97 -1.16 2.79
C VAL A 53 -7.90 -0.53 1.75
N ARG A 54 -8.13 -1.20 0.61
CA ARG A 54 -9.03 -0.70 -0.43
C ARG A 54 -10.48 -0.57 0.03
N LYS A 55 -10.98 -1.53 0.82
CA LYS A 55 -12.33 -1.48 1.40
C LYS A 55 -12.48 -0.30 2.36
N ILE A 56 -11.45 -0.02 3.17
CA ILE A 56 -11.46 1.12 4.10
C ILE A 56 -11.43 2.43 3.34
N GLN A 57 -10.55 2.56 2.33
CA GLN A 57 -10.51 3.73 1.46
C GLN A 57 -11.87 4.00 0.81
N GLN A 58 -12.53 2.96 0.28
CA GLN A 58 -13.87 3.08 -0.28
C GLN A 58 -14.90 3.46 0.79
N GLY A 59 -14.85 2.85 1.97
CA GLY A 59 -15.75 3.19 3.08
C GLY A 59 -15.63 4.64 3.55
N ILE A 60 -14.40 5.17 3.59
CA ILE A 60 -14.12 6.57 3.95
C ILE A 60 -14.59 7.52 2.85
N LEU A 61 -14.26 7.25 1.58
CA LEU A 61 -14.65 8.13 0.47
C LEU A 61 -16.16 8.12 0.19
N SER A 62 -16.86 7.01 0.48
CA SER A 62 -18.31 6.90 0.25
C SER A 62 -19.15 7.67 1.26
N ARG A 63 -18.56 8.07 2.40
CA ARG A 63 -19.25 8.80 3.47
C ARG A 63 -18.53 10.12 3.71
N GLY A 64 -19.01 11.19 3.06
CA GLY A 64 -18.52 12.54 3.29
C GLY A 64 -18.42 12.85 4.79
N SER A 65 -17.23 13.31 5.21
CA SER A 65 -17.01 14.08 6.45
C SER A 65 -17.66 13.54 7.73
N GLY A 66 -17.55 12.24 7.99
CA GLY A 66 -17.94 11.65 9.28
C GLY A 66 -17.13 10.40 9.56
N MET A 67 -16.02 10.56 10.30
CA MET A 67 -15.14 9.47 10.74
C MET A 67 -15.91 8.47 11.61
N THR A 68 -16.63 7.55 10.98
CA THR A 68 -17.09 6.31 11.59
C THR A 68 -16.44 5.17 10.84
N LEU A 69 -15.51 4.52 11.50
CA LEU A 69 -14.74 3.41 10.93
C LEU A 69 -15.71 2.28 10.61
N HIS A 70 -15.62 1.76 9.39
CA HIS A 70 -16.48 0.69 8.87
C HIS A 70 -16.55 -0.47 9.89
N PRO A 71 -17.72 -1.11 10.10
CA PRO A 71 -17.91 -2.18 11.10
C PRO A 71 -16.90 -3.34 11.04
N PHE A 72 -16.25 -3.54 9.90
CA PHE A 72 -15.14 -4.49 9.73
C PHE A 72 -13.91 -4.15 10.57
N VAL A 73 -13.62 -2.86 10.76
CA VAL A 73 -12.52 -2.37 11.61
C VAL A 73 -12.83 -2.60 13.10
N VAL A 74 -14.11 -2.48 13.48
CA VAL A 74 -14.57 -2.75 14.85
C VAL A 74 -14.62 -4.27 15.15
N ARG A 75 -14.89 -5.11 14.14
CA ARG A 75 -14.96 -6.58 14.31
C ARG A 75 -13.61 -7.26 14.53
N THR A 76 -12.50 -6.69 14.05
CA THR A 76 -11.17 -7.28 14.29
C THR A 76 -10.61 -7.00 15.68
N VAL A 77 -11.27 -6.15 16.49
CA VAL A 77 -10.92 -5.90 17.90
C VAL A 77 -11.40 -7.03 18.83
N ARG A 78 -12.11 -8.04 18.33
CA ARG A 78 -12.59 -9.18 19.11
C ARG A 78 -11.95 -10.50 18.67
N VAL A 79 -10.63 -10.56 18.65
CA VAL A 79 -9.91 -11.84 18.62
C VAL A 79 -8.87 -11.84 19.74
N LYS A 80 -9.32 -12.43 20.87
CA LYS A 80 -8.63 -12.77 22.13
C LYS A 80 -8.07 -11.64 22.97
#